data_AF-A0A7S4UPQ9-F1
#
_entry.id   AF-A0A7S4UPQ9-F1
#
_cell.length_a   1.000
_cell.length_b   1.000
_cell.length_c   1.000
_cell.angle_alpha   90.00
_cell.angle_beta   90.00
_cell.angle_gamma   90.00
#
_symmetry.space_group_name_H-M   'P 1'
#
loop_
_entity.id
_entity.type
_entity.pdbx_description
1 polymer ?
#
loop_
_entity_poly.entity_id
_entity_poly.type
_entity_poly.pdbx_seq_one_letter_code
_entity_poly.pdbx_strand_id
1 'polypeptide(L)'
;LTDAMMAIKQPYSVNIAAEYAAVEALRLKESICGSDGTVLALARCAQDLYRFLKGEKEGGEGGKPFAWLTPIPTFANFVLVQVSGVTAESVTARLRKEGVLVRYFGVQG
;
A
#
# COMPACT_ATOMS: atom_id res chain seq x y z
N LEU A 1 -29.53 5.90 -9.03
CA LEU A 1 -28.46 4.99 -8.55
C LEU A 1 -28.39 4.98 -7.02
N THR A 2 -28.32 6.15 -6.39
CA THR A 2 -28.28 6.29 -4.92
C THR A 2 -29.44 5.59 -4.20
N ASP A 3 -30.68 5.73 -4.69
CA ASP A 3 -31.85 5.09 -4.07
C ASP A 3 -31.78 3.56 -4.14
N ALA A 4 -31.32 3.03 -5.28
CA ALA A 4 -31.11 1.59 -5.45
C ALA A 4 -29.99 1.07 -4.54
N MET A 5 -28.91 1.84 -4.36
CA MET A 5 -27.82 1.49 -3.44
C MET A 5 -28.30 1.50 -1.98
N MET A 6 -29.11 2.48 -1.59
CA MET A 6 -29.67 2.57 -0.25
C MET A 6 -30.68 1.45 0.04
N ALA A 7 -31.43 1.00 -0.98
CA ALA A 7 -32.33 -0.13 -0.86
C ALA A 7 -31.60 -1.48 -0.64
N ILE A 8 -30.39 -1.65 -1.18
CA ILE A 8 -29.57 -2.86 -1.02
C ILE A 8 -28.78 -2.84 0.29
N LYS A 9 -28.38 -1.64 0.76
CA LYS A 9 -27.58 -1.47 1.97
C LYS A 9 -28.33 -1.97 3.19
N GLN A 10 -27.66 -2.76 4.04
CA GLN A 10 -28.23 -3.20 5.31
C GLN A 10 -28.70 -2.01 6.16
N PRO A 11 -29.85 -2.14 6.86
CA PRO A 11 -30.29 -1.13 7.82
C PRO A 11 -29.26 -1.04 8.97
N TYR A 12 -29.00 0.18 9.44
CA TYR A 12 -28.05 0.44 10.53
C TYR A 12 -26.65 -0.19 10.35
N SER A 13 -26.13 -0.14 9.12
CA SER A 13 -24.82 -0.68 8.75
C SER A 13 -23.61 0.07 9.37
N VAL A 14 -23.84 1.17 10.08
CA VAL A 14 -22.82 2.00 10.72
C VAL A 14 -23.27 2.25 12.15
N ASN A 15 -22.38 1.98 13.11
CA ASN A 15 -22.66 2.26 14.52
C ASN A 15 -22.37 3.74 14.85
N ILE A 16 -22.90 4.19 15.99
CA ILE A 16 -22.79 5.60 16.43
C ILE A 16 -21.33 6.05 16.50
N ALA A 17 -20.43 5.24 17.08
CA ALA A 17 -19.02 5.60 17.22
C ALA A 17 -18.31 5.79 15.86
N ALA A 18 -18.59 4.92 14.89
CA ALA A 18 -18.05 5.02 13.54
C ALA A 18 -18.60 6.24 12.79
N GLU A 19 -19.87 6.59 13.00
CA GLU A 19 -20.45 7.81 12.44
C GLU A 19 -19.75 9.07 12.98
N TYR A 20 -19.60 9.19 14.31
CA TYR A 20 -18.86 10.30 14.92
C TYR A 20 -17.43 10.39 14.39
N ALA A 21 -16.70 9.27 14.36
CA ALA A 21 -15.33 9.24 13.85
C ALA A 21 -15.25 9.65 12.36
N ALA A 22 -16.19 9.22 11.54
CA ALA A 22 -16.24 9.58 10.12
C ALA A 22 -16.50 11.08 9.93
N VAL A 23 -17.45 11.65 10.68
CA VAL A 23 -17.75 13.09 10.62
C VAL A 23 -16.53 13.92 11.02
N GLU A 24 -15.84 13.56 12.11
CA GLU A 24 -14.62 14.29 12.51
C GLU A 24 -13.45 14.11 11.54
N ALA A 25 -13.25 12.90 11.01
CA ALA A 25 -12.25 12.66 9.98
C ALA A 25 -12.49 13.52 8.73
N LEU A 26 -13.76 13.71 8.34
CA LEU A 26 -14.13 14.58 7.21
C LEU A 26 -13.83 16.05 7.49
N ARG A 27 -13.95 16.53 8.74
CA ARG A 27 -13.58 17.91 9.10
C ARG A 27 -12.06 18.13 9.03
N LEU A 28 -11.28 17.09 9.29
CA LEU A 28 -9.81 17.11 9.20
C LEU A 28 -9.27 16.83 7.79
N LYS A 29 -10.15 16.77 6.76
CA LYS A 29 -9.77 16.42 5.39
C LYS A 29 -8.57 17.21 4.87
N GLU A 30 -8.51 18.51 5.10
CA GLU A 30 -7.40 19.36 4.65
C GLU A 30 -6.08 18.98 5.33
N SER A 31 -6.10 18.62 6.60
CA SER A 31 -4.90 18.14 7.31
C SER A 31 -4.45 16.76 6.82
N ILE A 32 -5.40 15.86 6.48
CA ILE A 32 -5.09 14.50 6.02
C ILE A 32 -4.60 14.49 4.56
N CYS A 33 -5.22 15.30 3.70
CA CYS A 33 -5.01 15.29 2.25
C CYS A 33 -4.17 16.46 1.72
N GLY A 34 -3.85 17.45 2.56
CA GLY A 34 -3.04 18.61 2.18
C GLY A 34 -1.59 18.24 1.84
N SER A 35 -0.81 19.24 1.42
CA SER A 35 0.58 19.08 0.95
C SER A 35 1.51 18.33 1.91
N ASP A 36 1.31 18.54 3.21
CA ASP A 36 2.06 17.89 4.31
C ASP A 36 1.22 16.81 5.02
N GLY A 37 0.08 16.44 4.43
CA GLY A 37 -0.84 15.47 4.99
C GLY A 37 -0.36 14.03 4.84
N THR A 38 -0.94 13.15 5.66
CA THR A 38 -0.58 11.73 5.73
C THR A 38 -0.72 11.03 4.38
N VAL A 39 -1.70 11.40 3.55
CA VAL A 39 -1.93 10.76 2.24
C VAL A 39 -0.72 10.96 1.31
N LEU A 40 -0.23 12.19 1.19
CA LEU A 40 0.93 12.49 0.35
C LEU A 40 2.21 11.92 0.92
N ALA A 41 2.38 11.93 2.25
CA ALA A 41 3.53 11.29 2.90
C ALA A 41 3.60 9.79 2.60
N LEU A 42 2.46 9.07 2.67
CA LEU A 42 2.38 7.64 2.33
C LEU A 42 2.68 7.39 0.85
N ALA A 43 2.12 8.22 -0.05
CA ALA A 43 2.39 8.10 -1.48
C ALA A 43 3.87 8.32 -1.81
N ARG A 44 4.52 9.31 -1.17
CA ARG A 44 5.98 9.55 -1.31
C ARG A 44 6.80 8.36 -0.82
N CYS A 45 6.48 7.84 0.37
CA CYS A 45 7.16 6.67 0.92
C CYS A 45 7.07 5.44 0.00
N ALA A 46 5.89 5.18 -0.57
CA ALA A 46 5.72 4.09 -1.55
C ALA A 46 6.55 4.31 -2.83
N GLN A 47 6.64 5.56 -3.31
CA GLN A 47 7.48 5.91 -4.47
C GLN A 47 8.97 5.75 -4.17
N ASP A 48 9.43 6.17 -3.00
CA ASP A 48 10.84 6.03 -2.58
C ASP A 48 11.23 4.56 -2.45
N LEU A 49 10.35 3.74 -1.87
CA LEU A 49 10.53 2.28 -1.82
C LEU A 49 10.60 1.67 -3.22
N TYR A 50 9.73 2.10 -4.14
CA TYR A 50 9.78 1.65 -5.53
C TYR A 50 11.12 1.98 -6.20
N ARG A 51 11.61 3.21 -6.06
CA ARG A 51 12.91 3.64 -6.64
C ARG A 51 14.08 2.86 -6.03
N PHE A 52 14.05 2.66 -4.71
CA PHE A 52 15.04 1.86 -3.99
C PHE A 52 15.10 0.43 -4.51
N LEU A 53 13.94 -0.24 -4.65
CA LEU A 53 13.87 -1.61 -5.16
C LEU A 53 14.26 -1.72 -6.63
N LYS A 54 13.96 -0.69 -7.43
CA LYS A 54 14.34 -0.62 -8.85
C LYS A 54 15.85 -0.44 -9.03
N GLY A 55 16.54 0.12 -8.03
CA GLY A 55 17.98 0.38 -8.10
C GLY A 55 18.34 1.67 -8.83
N GLU A 56 17.44 2.65 -8.87
CA GLU A 56 17.75 3.99 -9.38
C GLU A 56 18.67 4.71 -8.38
N LYS A 57 19.98 4.43 -8.44
CA LYS A 57 20.98 5.30 -7.81
C LYS A 57 21.27 6.49 -8.73
N GLU A 58 21.20 7.69 -8.18
CA GLU A 58 21.71 8.92 -8.80
C GLU A 58 23.23 8.79 -8.99
N GLY A 59 23.67 8.36 -10.18
CA GLY A 59 25.09 8.28 -10.53
C GLY A 59 25.51 7.00 -11.26
N GLY A 60 25.16 6.92 -12.56
CA GLY A 60 25.99 6.34 -13.63
C GLY A 60 26.32 4.84 -13.66
N GLU A 61 26.41 4.13 -12.54
CA GLU A 61 26.85 2.72 -12.50
C GLU A 61 25.69 1.83 -12.04
N GLY A 62 24.79 1.58 -12.99
CA GLY A 62 23.51 0.90 -12.79
C GLY A 62 23.63 -0.61 -12.58
N GLY A 63 23.95 -1.04 -11.37
CA GLY A 63 23.68 -2.40 -10.91
C GLY A 63 22.27 -2.50 -10.31
N LYS A 64 21.42 -3.41 -10.79
CA LYS A 64 20.16 -3.76 -10.09
C LYS A 64 20.52 -4.42 -8.76
N PRO A 65 20.36 -3.77 -7.60
CA PRO A 65 20.75 -4.35 -6.31
C PRO A 65 19.97 -5.64 -6.01
N PHE A 66 18.77 -5.75 -6.58
CA PHE A 66 17.90 -6.92 -6.46
C PHE A 66 17.47 -7.39 -7.85
N ALA A 67 18.38 -8.01 -8.62
CA ALA A 67 18.06 -8.55 -9.94
C ALA A 67 16.90 -9.57 -9.94
N TRP A 68 16.61 -10.16 -8.78
CA TRP A 68 15.54 -11.13 -8.53
C TRP A 68 14.21 -10.48 -8.09
N LEU A 69 14.15 -9.15 -7.93
CA LEU A 69 12.94 -8.40 -7.61
C LEU A 69 12.56 -7.47 -8.76
N THR A 70 11.28 -7.47 -9.13
CA THR A 70 10.71 -6.56 -10.12
C THR A 70 9.56 -5.78 -9.47
N PRO A 71 9.80 -4.55 -9.01
CA PRO A 71 8.74 -3.73 -8.43
C PRO A 71 7.83 -3.17 -9.52
N ILE A 72 6.53 -3.14 -9.25
CA ILE A 72 5.49 -2.58 -10.13
C ILE A 72 5.19 -1.14 -9.73
N PRO A 73 5.11 -0.17 -10.67
CA PRO A 73 4.72 1.20 -10.37
C PRO A 73 3.38 1.28 -9.63
N THR A 74 3.29 2.13 -8.62
CA THR A 74 2.12 2.25 -7.73
C THR A 74 1.80 3.70 -7.40
N PHE A 75 0.51 4.02 -7.31
CA PHE A 75 0.02 5.29 -6.74
C PHE A 75 -0.70 5.08 -5.40
N ALA A 76 -0.52 3.89 -4.81
CA ALA A 76 -1.11 3.51 -3.52
C ALA A 76 -0.06 3.59 -2.39
N ASN A 77 -0.45 3.18 -1.19
CA ASN A 77 0.40 3.11 0.00
C ASN A 77 1.21 1.79 0.11
N PHE A 78 1.38 1.06 -0.99
CA PHE A 78 2.14 -0.19 -1.04
C PHE A 78 2.78 -0.38 -2.42
N VAL A 79 3.85 -1.16 -2.47
CA VAL A 79 4.54 -1.56 -3.71
C VAL A 79 4.34 -3.05 -3.92
N LEU A 80 3.78 -3.43 -5.07
CA LEU A 80 3.72 -4.83 -5.49
C LEU A 80 5.07 -5.21 -6.09
N VAL A 81 5.63 -6.34 -5.66
CA VAL A 81 6.94 -6.80 -6.14
C VAL A 81 6.81 -8.23 -6.65
N GLN A 82 7.15 -8.43 -7.92
CA GLN A 82 7.29 -9.76 -8.48
C GLN A 82 8.67 -10.32 -8.12
N VAL A 83 8.68 -11.55 -7.62
CA VAL A 83 9.89 -12.27 -7.21
C VAL A 83 10.24 -13.28 -8.29
N SER A 84 11.50 -13.29 -8.73
CA SER A 84 12.04 -14.20 -9.73
C SER A 84 13.26 -14.95 -9.18
N GLY A 85 13.53 -16.18 -9.61
CA GLY A 85 14.71 -16.96 -9.17
C GLY A 85 14.65 -17.53 -7.75
N VAL A 86 13.79 -16.99 -6.87
CA VAL A 86 13.42 -17.57 -5.57
C VAL A 86 11.90 -17.57 -5.42
N THR A 87 11.36 -18.34 -4.48
CA THR A 87 9.91 -18.35 -4.23
C THR A 87 9.52 -17.15 -3.36
N ALA A 88 8.44 -16.45 -3.72
CA ALA A 88 7.89 -15.36 -2.91
C ALA A 88 7.46 -15.80 -1.51
N GLU A 89 7.10 -17.09 -1.35
CA GLU A 89 6.86 -17.71 -0.05
C GLU A 89 8.12 -17.69 0.84
N SER A 90 9.28 -18.11 0.31
CA SER A 90 10.54 -18.11 1.07
C SER A 90 10.94 -16.71 1.52
N VAL A 91 10.74 -15.71 0.67
CA VAL A 91 11.02 -14.29 0.95
C VAL A 91 10.12 -13.80 2.08
N THR A 92 8.82 -14.10 2.00
CA THR A 92 7.84 -13.72 3.03
C THR A 92 8.13 -14.40 4.37
N ALA A 93 8.50 -15.68 4.37
CA ALA A 93 8.87 -16.42 5.57
C ALA A 93 10.11 -15.82 6.26
N ARG A 94 11.11 -15.41 5.47
CA ARG A 94 12.32 -14.74 6.00
C ARG A 94 12.00 -13.38 6.59
N LEU A 95 11.26 -12.54 5.88
CA LEU A 95 10.82 -11.23 6.39
C LEU A 95 10.03 -11.37 7.69
N ARG A 96 9.13 -12.37 7.75
CA ARG A 96 8.36 -12.66 8.97
C ARG A 96 9.24 -13.07 10.15
N LYS A 97 10.30 -13.83 9.90
CA LYS A 97 11.30 -14.20 10.94
C LYS A 97 12.03 -12.96 11.47
N GLU A 98 12.21 -11.94 10.65
CA GLU A 98 12.80 -10.65 11.02
C GLU A 98 11.76 -9.67 11.61
N GLY A 99 10.51 -10.09 11.79
CA GLY A 99 9.43 -9.25 12.34
C GLY A 99 8.74 -8.36 11.32
N VAL A 100 9.05 -8.51 10.03
CA VAL A 100 8.44 -7.75 8.94
C VAL A 100 7.32 -8.56 8.28
N LEU A 101 6.08 -8.11 8.47
CA LEU A 101 4.91 -8.74 7.84
C LEU A 101 4.61 -8.08 6.49
N VAL A 102 4.65 -8.89 5.43
CA VAL A 102 4.23 -8.47 4.08
C VAL A 102 3.06 -9.32 3.60
N ARG A 103 2.24 -8.75 2.71
CA ARG A 103 1.15 -9.48 2.07
C ARG A 103 1.66 -10.27 0.88
N TYR A 104 1.62 -11.59 0.99
CA TYR A 104 1.96 -12.52 -0.08
C TYR A 104 0.71 -12.95 -0.87
N PHE A 105 0.82 -12.96 -2.19
CA PHE A 105 -0.18 -13.49 -3.11
C PHE A 105 0.37 -14.75 -3.77
N GLY A 106 0.00 -15.92 -3.24
CA GLY A 106 0.24 -17.21 -3.86
C GLY A 106 -0.90 -17.60 -4.81
N VAL A 107 -0.83 -18.78 -5.38
CA VAL A 107 -1.96 -19.39 -6.08
C VAL A 107 -3.04 -19.66 -5.04
N GLN A 108 -4.13 -18.89 -5.05
CA GLN A 108 -5.37 -19.30 -4.38
C GLN A 108 -5.87 -20.54 -5.12
N GLY A 109 -5.87 -21.69 -4.43
CA GLY A 109 -6.59 -22.88 -4.88
C GLY A 109 -8.10 -22.66 -4.85
#